data_AF-A0A7K9WWE6-F1
#
_entry.id   AF-A0A7K9WWE6-F1
#
_cell.length_a   1.000
_cell.length_b   1.000
_cell.length_c   1.000
_cell.angle_alpha   90.00
_cell.angle_beta   90.00
_cell.angle_gamma   90.00
#
_symmetry.space_group_name_H-M   'P 1'
#
loop_
_entity.id
_entity.type
_entity.pdbx_description
1 polymer ?
#
loop_
_entity_poly.entity_id
_entity_poly.type
_entity_poly.pdbx_seq_one_letter_code
_entity_poly.pdbx_strand_id
1 'polypeptide(L)'
;SVTSTLITILCLSAPQGVSLLVPQPNINATVAQNILLSVEYSCRGVATIEWKHVSSWGTTKIVEWKTGNYVNISMVYKDRVTTFENGSIQLLNVGMRDAGYYFITVTEEYGTNIYGTIVVNVYEIIYEDLHFVAVLFAFLAAVSAILICFMWLCNKSLHLFQKKTTHKLTASTTEEIELETIEC
;
A
#
# COMPACT_ATOMS: atom_id res chain seq x y z
N SER A 1 65.86 -16.56 7.60
CA SER A 1 64.50 -16.13 7.26
C SER A 1 63.54 -17.01 8.02
N VAL A 2 63.17 -16.60 9.24
CA VAL A 2 62.26 -17.33 10.14
C VAL A 2 61.37 -16.28 10.79
N THR A 3 60.12 -16.20 10.33
CA THR A 3 58.93 -15.60 10.96
C THR A 3 57.82 -15.70 9.92
N SER A 4 56.56 -16.03 10.19
CA SER A 4 55.89 -16.64 11.32
C SER A 4 54.54 -17.04 10.73
N THR A 5 54.13 -18.28 10.92
CA THR A 5 52.72 -18.69 10.82
C THR A 5 51.85 -17.82 11.75
N LEU A 6 50.54 -17.79 11.44
CA LEU A 6 49.45 -17.05 12.06
C LEU A 6 49.18 -15.67 11.44
N ILE A 7 48.07 -15.57 10.70
CA ILE A 7 47.04 -14.53 10.88
C ILE A 7 45.75 -15.05 10.21
N THR A 8 44.73 -15.29 11.05
CA THR A 8 43.28 -15.45 10.78
C THR A 8 42.87 -16.55 9.79
N ILE A 9 42.53 -17.78 10.20
CA ILE A 9 41.39 -18.16 11.06
C ILE A 9 40.45 -17.00 11.37
N LEU A 10 39.63 -16.62 10.38
CA LEU A 10 38.43 -15.81 10.59
C LEU A 10 37.22 -16.75 10.60
N CYS A 11 37.01 -17.34 11.78
CA CYS A 11 35.74 -17.81 12.34
C CYS A 11 34.87 -18.75 11.48
N LEU A 12 35.30 -20.01 11.29
CA LEU A 12 34.35 -21.13 11.39
C LEU A 12 34.10 -21.42 12.88
N SER A 13 33.52 -20.47 13.61
CA SER A 13 32.77 -20.82 14.80
C SER A 13 31.50 -21.47 14.29
N ALA A 14 31.51 -22.80 14.14
CA ALA A 14 30.24 -23.54 14.13
C ALA A 14 29.43 -23.04 15.33
N PRO A 15 28.21 -22.52 15.16
CA PRO A 15 27.44 -22.06 16.29
C PRO A 15 27.30 -23.26 17.24
N GLN A 16 27.87 -23.14 18.45
CA GLN A 16 27.73 -24.14 19.50
C GLN A 16 26.34 -24.07 20.17
N GLY A 17 25.33 -23.64 19.43
CA GLY A 17 23.96 -23.43 19.89
C GLY A 17 23.03 -23.01 18.76
N VAL A 18 21.80 -22.64 19.12
CA VAL A 18 20.78 -22.17 18.17
C VAL A 18 21.16 -20.80 17.59
N SER A 19 21.01 -20.65 16.29
CA SER A 19 21.07 -19.35 15.60
C SER A 19 19.73 -19.00 14.97
N LEU A 20 19.43 -17.72 14.88
CA LEU A 20 18.21 -17.19 14.28
C LEU A 20 18.54 -15.94 13.46
N LEU A 21 18.15 -15.96 12.20
CA LEU A 21 18.22 -14.84 11.26
C LEU A 21 16.80 -14.30 11.03
N VAL A 22 16.67 -12.98 11.10
CA VAL A 22 15.43 -12.25 10.76
C VAL A 22 15.75 -11.30 9.61
N PRO A 23 15.54 -11.72 8.34
CA PRO A 23 15.94 -10.91 7.19
C PRO A 23 15.19 -9.58 7.09
N GLN A 24 13.91 -9.59 7.48
CA GLN A 24 13.03 -8.42 7.37
C GLN A 24 12.37 -8.13 8.73
N PRO A 25 12.99 -7.28 9.57
CA PRO A 25 12.46 -6.95 10.90
C PRO A 25 11.29 -5.95 10.86
N ASN A 26 10.97 -5.37 9.70
CA ASN A 26 9.86 -4.44 9.52
C ASN A 26 9.09 -4.75 8.24
N ILE A 27 7.78 -4.97 8.38
CA ILE A 27 6.87 -5.30 7.29
C ILE A 27 5.77 -4.25 7.25
N ASN A 28 5.59 -3.64 6.09
CA ASN A 28 4.44 -2.80 5.79
C ASN A 28 3.45 -3.61 4.97
N ALA A 29 2.21 -3.65 5.42
CA ALA A 29 1.13 -4.41 4.82
C ALA A 29 -0.11 -3.56 4.66
N THR A 30 -0.99 -3.97 3.77
CA THR A 30 -2.29 -3.36 3.58
C THR A 30 -3.39 -4.28 4.07
N VAL A 31 -4.54 -3.72 4.45
CA VAL A 31 -5.70 -4.53 4.86
C VAL A 31 -6.04 -5.56 3.77
N ALA A 32 -6.35 -6.77 4.20
CA ALA A 32 -6.59 -7.98 3.40
C ALA A 32 -5.36 -8.60 2.70
N GLN A 33 -4.17 -8.03 2.87
CA GLN A 33 -2.95 -8.63 2.32
C GLN A 33 -2.54 -9.89 3.12
N ASN A 34 -1.83 -10.80 2.45
CA ASN A 34 -1.14 -11.91 3.11
C ASN A 34 0.33 -11.53 3.31
N ILE A 35 0.87 -11.75 4.50
CA ILE A 35 2.27 -11.42 4.82
C ILE A 35 3.05 -12.65 5.25
N LEU A 36 4.36 -12.64 4.96
CA LEU A 36 5.30 -13.65 5.42
C LEU A 36 6.19 -13.06 6.51
N LEU A 37 6.09 -13.60 7.71
CA LEU A 37 7.00 -13.33 8.81
C LEU A 37 8.21 -14.25 8.64
N SER A 38 9.15 -13.79 7.82
CA SER A 38 10.29 -14.59 7.37
C SER A 38 11.40 -14.63 8.42
N VAL A 39 11.86 -15.82 8.73
CA VAL A 39 13.02 -16.11 9.57
C VAL A 39 13.74 -17.35 9.06
N GLU A 40 14.96 -17.55 9.52
CA GLU A 40 15.72 -18.78 9.31
C GLU A 40 16.44 -19.13 10.60
N TYR A 41 16.17 -20.31 11.15
CA TYR A 41 16.88 -20.82 12.31
C TYR A 41 17.76 -22.02 11.94
N SER A 42 18.80 -22.23 12.73
CA SER A 42 19.63 -23.44 12.67
C SER A 42 19.89 -23.94 14.09
N CYS A 43 19.72 -25.23 14.31
CA CYS A 43 19.98 -25.93 15.56
C CYS A 43 20.55 -27.32 15.27
N ARG A 44 21.27 -27.93 16.23
CA ARG A 44 21.80 -29.29 16.07
C ARG A 44 20.74 -30.34 16.40
N GLY A 45 19.92 -30.06 17.39
CA GLY A 45 18.83 -30.94 17.84
C GLY A 45 17.47 -30.57 17.25
N VAL A 46 16.41 -31.01 17.93
CA VAL A 46 15.04 -30.59 17.60
C VAL A 46 14.72 -29.27 18.30
N ALA A 47 14.26 -28.28 17.53
CA ALA A 47 13.79 -27.01 18.07
C ALA A 47 12.29 -27.01 18.31
N THR A 48 11.88 -26.28 19.34
CA THR A 48 10.50 -25.82 19.55
C THR A 48 10.42 -24.36 19.14
N ILE A 49 9.50 -24.05 18.24
CA ILE A 49 9.28 -22.70 17.71
C ILE A 49 7.98 -22.17 18.31
N GLU A 50 8.01 -20.96 18.84
CA GLU A 50 6.84 -20.24 19.32
C GLU A 50 6.77 -18.85 18.70
N TRP A 51 5.58 -18.46 18.24
CA TRP A 51 5.27 -17.10 17.82
C TRP A 51 4.23 -16.45 18.74
N LYS A 52 4.48 -15.19 19.12
CA LYS A 52 3.60 -14.35 19.92
C LYS A 52 3.36 -13.01 19.22
N HIS A 53 2.11 -12.54 19.24
CA HIS A 53 1.72 -11.20 18.81
C HIS A 53 1.54 -10.32 20.04
N VAL A 54 2.14 -9.14 20.03
CA VAL A 54 2.02 -8.11 21.07
C VAL A 54 1.49 -6.84 20.42
N SER A 55 0.35 -6.39 20.92
CA SER A 55 -0.34 -5.19 20.44
C SER A 55 -0.86 -4.36 21.61
N SER A 56 -1.49 -3.23 21.33
CA SER A 56 -2.19 -2.41 22.34
C SER A 56 -3.31 -3.17 23.07
N TRP A 57 -3.86 -4.23 22.47
CA TRP A 57 -4.89 -5.07 23.07
C TRP A 57 -4.32 -6.19 23.97
N GLY A 58 -3.00 -6.37 23.99
CA GLY A 58 -2.30 -7.36 24.82
C GLY A 58 -1.44 -8.33 24.01
N THR A 59 -1.02 -9.40 24.70
CA THR A 59 -0.13 -10.44 24.17
C THR A 59 -0.91 -11.72 23.92
N THR A 60 -0.83 -12.24 22.69
CA THR A 60 -1.48 -13.49 22.30
C THR A 60 -0.48 -14.45 21.67
N LYS A 61 -0.51 -15.71 22.09
CA LYS A 61 0.25 -16.78 21.40
C LYS A 61 -0.41 -17.07 20.05
N ILE A 62 0.37 -17.03 18.99
CA ILE A 62 -0.12 -17.30 17.63
C ILE A 62 -0.08 -18.81 17.39
N VAL A 63 1.11 -19.39 17.52
CA VAL A 63 1.36 -20.79 17.24
C VAL A 63 2.60 -21.26 18.00
N GLU A 64 2.63 -22.54 18.35
CA GLU A 64 3.84 -23.25 18.76
C GLU A 64 3.91 -24.60 18.07
N TRP A 65 5.11 -25.00 17.68
CA TRP A 65 5.33 -26.31 17.10
C TRP A 65 6.71 -26.86 17.43
N LYS A 66 6.82 -28.19 17.37
CA LYS A 66 8.09 -28.90 17.37
C LYS A 66 8.16 -29.71 16.08
N THR A 67 9.18 -29.45 15.26
CA THR A 67 9.36 -30.10 13.94
C THR A 67 9.24 -31.62 14.07
N GLY A 68 8.39 -32.21 13.23
CA GLY A 68 8.15 -33.67 13.21
C GLY A 68 7.31 -34.22 14.37
N ASN A 69 6.72 -33.38 15.21
CA ASN A 69 5.94 -33.83 16.38
C ASN A 69 4.52 -33.25 16.40
N TYR A 70 4.38 -31.95 16.66
CA TYR A 70 3.07 -31.31 16.81
C TYR A 70 3.10 -29.87 16.29
N VAL A 71 1.92 -29.37 15.93
CA VAL A 71 1.65 -27.96 15.64
C VAL A 71 0.41 -27.53 16.40
N ASN A 72 0.52 -26.47 17.20
CA ASN A 72 -0.54 -25.96 18.05
C ASN A 72 -0.81 -24.48 17.73
N ILE A 73 -1.78 -24.22 16.85
CA ILE A 73 -2.22 -22.87 16.46
C ILE A 73 -3.35 -22.44 17.39
N SER A 74 -3.28 -21.23 17.93
CA SER A 74 -4.34 -20.72 18.80
C SER A 74 -5.63 -20.45 18.01
N MET A 75 -6.76 -20.53 18.70
CA MET A 75 -8.08 -20.48 18.07
C MET A 75 -8.31 -19.23 17.22
N VAL A 76 -7.75 -18.08 17.64
CA VAL A 76 -7.87 -16.80 16.93
C VAL A 76 -7.16 -16.81 15.56
N TYR A 77 -6.15 -17.67 15.40
CA TYR A 77 -5.29 -17.72 14.21
C TYR A 77 -5.44 -19.01 13.38
N LYS A 78 -6.30 -19.95 13.80
CA LYS A 78 -6.40 -21.32 13.27
C LYS A 78 -6.52 -21.42 11.75
N ASP A 79 -7.25 -20.49 11.14
CA ASP A 79 -7.49 -20.47 9.68
C ASP A 79 -6.70 -19.37 8.95
N ARG A 80 -5.84 -18.67 9.69
CA ARG A 80 -5.09 -17.51 9.19
C ARG A 80 -3.59 -17.74 9.16
N VAL A 81 -3.08 -18.77 9.83
CA VAL A 81 -1.63 -18.98 9.98
C VAL A 81 -1.20 -20.29 9.36
N THR A 82 -0.15 -20.23 8.55
CA THR A 82 0.58 -21.40 8.03
C THR A 82 2.02 -21.34 8.53
N THR A 83 2.55 -22.47 9.01
CA THR A 83 3.92 -22.61 9.52
C THR A 83 4.86 -23.15 8.44
N PHE A 84 6.13 -22.75 8.49
CA PHE A 84 7.19 -23.27 7.63
C PHE A 84 8.31 -23.91 8.44
N GLU A 85 8.99 -24.90 7.87
CA GLU A 85 10.07 -25.64 8.52
C GLU A 85 11.24 -24.76 8.98
N ASN A 86 11.48 -23.63 8.32
CA ASN A 86 12.53 -22.68 8.69
C ASN A 86 12.17 -21.76 9.87
N GLY A 87 11.01 -21.96 10.52
CA GLY A 87 10.54 -21.14 11.63
C GLY A 87 9.61 -20.00 11.21
N SER A 88 9.45 -19.76 9.91
CA SER A 88 8.59 -18.69 9.39
C SER A 88 7.12 -19.01 9.58
N ILE A 89 6.29 -17.96 9.58
CA ILE A 89 4.83 -18.10 9.46
C ILE A 89 4.29 -17.18 8.39
N GLN A 90 3.26 -17.62 7.68
CA GLN A 90 2.44 -16.76 6.84
C GLN A 90 1.16 -16.41 7.59
N LEU A 91 0.84 -15.12 7.63
CA LEU A 91 -0.42 -14.61 8.20
C LEU A 91 -1.30 -14.11 7.05
N LEU A 92 -2.51 -14.66 6.98
CA LEU A 92 -3.49 -14.38 5.93
C LEU A 92 -4.44 -13.26 6.33
N ASN A 93 -4.88 -12.51 5.32
CA ASN A 93 -5.93 -11.49 5.41
C ASN A 93 -5.68 -10.54 6.59
N VAL A 94 -4.53 -9.86 6.60
CA VAL A 94 -4.15 -8.97 7.70
C VAL A 94 -5.12 -7.80 7.82
N GLY A 95 -5.45 -7.41 9.05
CA GLY A 95 -6.27 -6.24 9.35
C GLY A 95 -5.57 -5.30 10.33
N MET A 96 -6.19 -4.16 10.61
CA MET A 96 -5.63 -3.14 11.52
C MET A 96 -5.28 -3.68 12.91
N ARG A 97 -6.00 -4.72 13.36
CA ARG A 97 -5.75 -5.39 14.65
C ARG A 97 -4.48 -6.23 14.67
N ASP A 98 -3.98 -6.64 13.52
CA ASP A 98 -2.77 -7.46 13.41
C ASP A 98 -1.49 -6.61 13.41
N ALA A 99 -1.60 -5.27 13.40
CA ALA A 99 -0.46 -4.39 13.59
C ALA A 99 0.17 -4.61 14.98
N GLY A 100 1.50 -4.47 15.07
CA GLY A 100 2.24 -4.62 16.31
C GLY A 100 3.51 -5.44 16.17
N TYR A 101 3.94 -6.03 17.28
CA TYR A 101 5.20 -6.76 17.38
C TYR A 101 4.95 -8.26 17.35
N TYR A 102 5.74 -8.96 16.54
CA TYR A 102 5.72 -10.41 16.41
C TYR A 102 7.03 -10.95 16.94
N PHE A 103 6.95 -11.67 18.05
CA PHE A 103 8.10 -12.28 18.71
C PHE A 103 8.16 -13.74 18.34
N ILE A 104 9.33 -14.17 17.87
CA ILE A 104 9.66 -15.59 17.71
C ILE A 104 10.60 -16.00 18.84
N THR A 105 10.35 -17.16 19.42
CA THR A 105 11.26 -17.86 20.32
C THR A 105 11.60 -19.21 19.71
N VAL A 106 12.89 -19.49 19.52
CA VAL A 106 13.37 -20.82 19.12
C VAL A 106 14.11 -21.42 20.30
N THR A 107 13.65 -22.56 20.78
CA THR A 107 14.22 -23.26 21.94
C THR A 107 14.75 -24.62 21.51
N GLU A 108 16.06 -24.84 21.68
CA GLU A 108 16.66 -26.16 21.50
C GLU A 108 16.26 -27.08 22.64
N GLU A 109 16.22 -28.38 22.36
CA GLU A 109 15.99 -29.44 23.34
C GLU A 109 16.92 -29.38 24.57
N TYR A 110 18.14 -28.86 24.41
CA TYR A 110 19.12 -28.71 25.49
C TYR A 110 18.99 -27.39 26.28
N GLY A 111 17.93 -26.62 26.04
CA GLY A 111 17.54 -25.45 26.83
C GLY A 111 18.09 -24.11 26.35
N THR A 112 18.88 -24.07 25.27
CA THR A 112 19.29 -22.81 24.64
C THR A 112 18.12 -22.20 23.90
N ASN A 113 17.81 -20.94 24.19
CA ASN A 113 16.79 -20.17 23.50
C ASN A 113 17.38 -18.96 22.77
N ILE A 114 16.78 -18.62 21.64
CA ILE A 114 17.07 -17.39 20.90
C ILE A 114 15.77 -16.73 20.50
N TYR A 115 15.79 -15.40 20.43
CA TYR A 115 14.61 -14.58 20.21
C TYR A 115 14.80 -13.71 18.98
N GLY A 116 13.70 -13.46 18.27
CA GLY A 116 13.64 -12.52 17.17
C GLY A 116 12.36 -11.71 17.23
N THR A 117 12.37 -10.55 16.57
CA THR A 117 11.22 -9.65 16.55
C THR A 117 11.01 -9.12 15.15
N ILE A 118 9.76 -9.11 14.70
CA ILE A 118 9.32 -8.43 13.47
C ILE A 118 8.22 -7.43 13.83
N VAL A 119 8.32 -6.21 13.33
CA VAL A 119 7.30 -5.17 13.45
C VAL A 119 6.42 -5.21 12.20
N VAL A 120 5.10 -5.28 12.39
CA VAL A 120 4.13 -5.23 11.30
C VAL A 120 3.32 -3.94 11.41
N ASN A 121 3.37 -3.14 10.35
CA ASN A 121 2.52 -1.97 10.16
C ASN A 121 1.43 -2.32 9.15
N VAL A 122 0.18 -1.98 9.46
CA VAL A 122 -0.97 -2.22 8.57
C VAL A 122 -1.59 -0.88 8.18
N TYR A 123 -1.81 -0.69 6.89
CA TYR A 123 -2.42 0.51 6.31
C TYR A 123 -3.74 0.17 5.62
N GLU A 124 -4.74 1.04 5.76
CA GLU A 124 -5.95 0.98 4.93
C GLU A 124 -5.64 1.60 3.56
N ILE A 125 -5.97 0.88 2.49
CA ILE A 125 -5.89 1.47 1.15
C ILE A 125 -7.21 2.19 0.88
N ILE A 126 -7.17 3.52 0.96
CA ILE A 126 -8.33 4.35 0.64
C ILE A 126 -8.42 4.48 -0.89
N TYR A 127 -9.01 3.48 -1.54
CA TYR A 127 -9.24 3.51 -3.00
C TYR A 127 -10.39 4.44 -3.39
N GLU A 128 -11.35 4.67 -2.48
CA GLU A 128 -12.54 5.48 -2.77
C GLU A 128 -12.20 6.95 -3.01
N ASP A 129 -11.24 7.53 -2.28
CA ASP A 129 -10.90 8.95 -2.42
C ASP A 129 -10.29 9.26 -3.78
N LEU A 130 -9.41 8.39 -4.31
CA LEU A 130 -8.80 8.64 -5.62
C LEU A 130 -9.81 8.50 -6.75
N HIS A 131 -10.69 7.50 -6.69
CA HIS A 131 -11.74 7.32 -7.70
C HIS A 131 -12.79 8.44 -7.61
N PHE A 132 -13.19 8.84 -6.41
CA PHE A 132 -14.09 9.97 -6.18
C PHE A 132 -13.51 11.27 -6.73
N VAL A 133 -12.23 11.56 -6.46
CA VAL A 133 -11.52 12.74 -6.99
C VAL A 133 -11.45 12.69 -8.52
N ALA A 134 -11.16 11.53 -9.11
CA ALA A 134 -11.11 11.38 -10.57
C ALA A 134 -12.48 11.61 -11.22
N VAL A 135 -13.56 11.04 -10.67
CA VAL A 135 -14.93 11.22 -11.15
C VAL A 135 -15.37 12.69 -11.00
N LEU A 136 -15.06 13.32 -9.88
CA LEU A 136 -15.34 14.73 -9.64
C LEU A 136 -14.62 15.62 -10.67
N PHE A 137 -13.34 15.37 -10.92
CA PHE A 137 -12.57 16.12 -11.92
C PHE A 137 -13.15 15.95 -13.33
N ALA A 138 -13.52 14.72 -13.71
CA ALA A 138 -14.17 14.45 -14.99
C ALA A 138 -15.52 15.19 -15.12
N PHE A 139 -16.32 15.21 -14.05
CA PHE A 139 -17.58 15.95 -14.02
C PHE A 139 -17.36 17.46 -14.19
N LEU A 140 -16.42 18.04 -13.45
CA LEU A 140 -16.08 19.46 -13.55
C LEU A 140 -15.55 19.84 -14.94
N ALA A 141 -14.72 18.99 -15.55
CA ALA A 141 -14.24 19.17 -16.91
C ALA A 141 -15.41 19.19 -17.91
N ALA A 142 -16.35 18.25 -17.80
CA ALA A 142 -17.53 18.20 -18.66
C ALA A 142 -18.41 19.46 -18.51
N VAL A 143 -18.68 19.89 -17.26
CA VAL A 143 -19.44 21.11 -16.98
C VAL A 143 -18.76 22.33 -17.57
N SER A 144 -17.43 22.46 -17.41
CA SER A 144 -16.68 23.58 -17.97
C SER A 144 -16.76 23.63 -19.51
N ALA A 145 -16.65 22.47 -20.18
CA ALA A 145 -16.76 22.40 -21.63
C ALA A 145 -18.15 22.82 -22.12
N ILE A 146 -19.22 22.40 -21.43
CA ILE A 146 -20.60 22.82 -21.73
C ILE A 146 -20.76 24.34 -21.58
N LEU A 147 -20.24 24.92 -20.50
CA LEU A 147 -20.29 26.37 -20.27
C LEU A 147 -19.51 27.15 -21.33
N ILE A 148 -18.33 26.66 -21.73
CA ILE A 148 -17.54 27.27 -22.81
C ILE A 148 -18.30 27.21 -24.14
N CYS A 149 -18.89 26.05 -24.47
CA CYS A 149 -19.73 25.90 -25.66
C CYS A 149 -20.93 26.85 -25.63
N PHE A 150 -21.63 26.94 -24.50
CA PHE A 150 -22.76 27.85 -24.31
C PHE A 150 -22.33 29.31 -24.49
N MET A 151 -21.22 29.71 -23.88
CA MET A 151 -20.70 31.07 -24.01
C MET A 151 -20.28 31.39 -25.45
N TRP A 152 -19.68 30.45 -26.15
CA TRP A 152 -19.34 30.62 -27.56
C TRP A 152 -20.60 30.77 -28.43
N LEU A 153 -21.65 30.00 -28.18
CA LEU A 153 -22.94 30.13 -28.87
C LEU A 153 -23.61 31.48 -28.57
N CYS A 154 -23.63 31.90 -27.30
CA CYS A 154 -24.12 33.22 -26.90
C CYS A 154 -23.35 34.33 -27.60
N ASN A 155 -22.02 34.30 -27.57
CA ASN A 155 -21.17 35.29 -28.23
C ASN A 155 -21.41 35.34 -29.75
N LYS A 156 -21.49 34.19 -30.40
CA LYS A 156 -21.77 34.09 -31.84
C LYS A 156 -23.16 34.65 -32.18
N SER A 157 -24.17 34.36 -31.36
CA SER A 157 -25.52 34.88 -31.56
C SER A 157 -25.58 36.41 -31.40
N LEU A 158 -24.88 36.97 -30.40
CA LEU A 158 -24.77 38.41 -30.20
C LEU A 158 -24.09 39.09 -31.40
N HIS A 159 -22.98 38.52 -31.87
CA HIS A 159 -22.26 39.05 -33.03
C HIS A 159 -23.13 39.03 -34.31
N LEU A 160 -23.90 37.95 -34.52
CA LEU A 160 -24.84 37.87 -35.65
C LEU A 160 -25.98 38.89 -35.53
N PHE A 161 -26.52 39.07 -34.32
CA PHE A 161 -27.57 40.05 -34.05
C PHE A 161 -27.07 41.48 -34.29
N GLN A 162 -25.88 41.82 -33.78
CA GLN A 162 -25.24 43.12 -34.03
C GLN A 162 -25.03 43.36 -35.53
N LYS A 163 -24.46 42.40 -36.27
CA LYS A 163 -24.25 42.52 -37.71
C LYS A 163 -25.56 42.74 -38.48
N LYS A 164 -26.63 42.03 -38.11
CA LYS A 164 -27.96 42.18 -38.71
C LYS A 164 -28.55 43.57 -38.44
N THR A 165 -28.37 44.11 -37.23
CA THR A 165 -28.84 45.44 -36.85
C THR A 165 -28.06 46.55 -37.57
N THR A 166 -26.72 46.45 -37.65
CA THR A 166 -25.89 47.41 -38.37
C THR A 166 -26.25 47.47 -39.86
N HIS A 167 -26.42 46.32 -40.51
CA HIS A 167 -26.79 46.28 -41.93
C HIS A 167 -28.21 46.80 -42.19
N LYS A 168 -29.15 46.59 -41.25
CA LYS A 168 -30.49 47.19 -41.33
C LYS A 168 -30.45 48.71 -41.21
N LEU A 169 -29.62 49.25 -40.33
CA LEU A 169 -29.49 50.70 -40.15
C LEU A 169 -28.88 51.35 -41.40
N THR A 170 -27.78 50.78 -41.93
CA THR A 170 -27.13 51.32 -43.13
C THR A 170 -28.02 51.25 -44.37
N ALA A 171 -28.80 50.17 -44.55
CA ALA A 171 -29.75 50.07 -45.67
C ALA A 171 -30.89 51.10 -45.56
N SER A 172 -31.46 51.29 -44.36
CA SER A 172 -32.50 52.30 -44.13
C SER A 172 -31.99 53.72 -44.40
N THR A 173 -30.75 54.04 -44.02
CA THR A 173 -30.16 55.36 -44.26
C THR A 173 -29.83 55.58 -45.75
N THR A 174 -29.40 54.55 -46.49
CA THR A 174 -29.17 54.68 -47.94
C THR A 174 -30.48 54.85 -48.72
N GLU A 175 -31.55 54.13 -48.35
CA GLU A 175 -32.88 54.30 -48.96
C GLU A 175 -33.47 55.71 -48.70
N GLU A 176 -33.24 56.29 -47.52
CA GLU A 176 -33.66 57.67 -47.21
C GLU A 176 -32.90 58.72 -48.04
N ILE A 177 -31.59 58.55 -48.27
CA ILE A 177 -30.77 59.49 -49.06
C ILE A 177 -31.09 59.41 -50.57
N GLU A 178 -31.44 58.23 -51.08
CA GLU A 178 -31.83 58.05 -52.49
C GLU A 178 -33.22 58.63 -52.79
N LEU A 179 -34.16 58.60 -51.84
CA LEU A 179 -35.48 59.20 -52.02
C LEU A 179 -35.43 60.73 -52.08
N GLU A 180 -34.54 61.36 -51.30
CA GLU A 180 -34.37 62.81 -51.24
C GLU A 180 -33.67 63.39 -52.49
N THR A 181 -32.91 62.57 -53.23
CA THR A 181 -32.18 62.99 -54.45
C THR A 181 -32.97 62.83 -55.75
N ILE A 182 -34.11 62.13 -55.72
CA ILE A 182 -35.01 61.95 -56.88
C ILE A 182 -36.11 63.03 -56.93
N GLU A 183 -36.32 63.76 -55.82
CA GLU A 183 -37.35 64.80 -55.70
C GLU A 183 -36.89 66.23 -56.05
N CYS A 184 -35.72 66.38 -56.69
CA CYS A 184 -35.18 67.64 -57.24
C CYS A 184 -35.01 67.56 -58.76
#